data_AF-A0A7W8LR16-F1
#
_entry.id   AF-A0A7W8LR16-F1
#
_cell.length_a   1.000
_cell.length_b   1.000
_cell.length_c   1.000
_cell.angle_alpha   90.00
_cell.angle_beta   90.00
_cell.angle_gamma   90.00
#
_symmetry.space_group_name_H-M   'P 1'
#
loop_
_entity.id
_entity.type
_entity.pdbx_description
1 polymer ?
#
loop_
_entity_poly.entity_id
_entity_poly.type
_entity_poly.pdbx_seq_one_letter_code
_entity_poly.pdbx_strand_id
1 'polypeptide(L)'
;MSSRQKKPPPVGGARTPTPAPLTGDPILRSTSRAVFALVLLFAFLLLWRGHNAPGGGFIAGLMTTCALVLHRIAHGTSALRTDPARLVPWGLALSFGTGLVPYLLGRPFLKSDYGYITTALTGEFEWATALLFDLGVFLVVVGASLAIVYALLDVQPQETVEGDE
;
A
#
# COMPACT_ATOMS: atom_id res chain seq x y z
N MET A 1 32.63 -30.54 57.65
CA MET A 1 32.34 -29.09 57.52
C MET A 1 32.00 -28.82 56.05
N SER A 2 30.71 -28.87 55.68
CA SER A 2 30.25 -28.63 54.31
C SER A 2 29.71 -27.20 54.24
N SER A 3 30.49 -26.28 53.67
CA SER A 3 30.07 -24.90 53.48
C SER A 3 28.97 -24.86 52.42
N ARG A 4 27.75 -24.47 52.81
CA ARG A 4 26.70 -24.10 51.86
C ARG A 4 27.14 -22.81 51.17
N GLN A 5 27.65 -22.92 49.94
CA GLN A 5 27.77 -21.76 49.07
C GLN A 5 26.36 -21.25 48.74
N LYS A 6 26.05 -20.05 49.22
CA LYS A 6 24.83 -19.31 48.89
C LYS A 6 24.99 -18.86 47.43
N LYS A 7 24.14 -19.39 46.54
CA LYS A 7 24.00 -18.91 45.16
C LYS A 7 23.73 -17.40 45.20
N PRO A 8 24.49 -16.56 44.48
CA PRO A 8 24.23 -15.13 44.42
C PRO A 8 22.82 -14.88 43.85
N PRO A 9 22.12 -13.83 44.30
CA PRO A 9 20.81 -13.49 43.77
C PRO A 9 20.90 -13.29 42.24
N PRO A 10 19.89 -13.69 41.46
CA PRO A 10 19.88 -13.46 40.03
C PRO A 10 20.07 -11.96 39.79
N VAL A 11 21.16 -11.61 39.11
CA VAL A 11 21.40 -10.24 38.64
C VAL A 11 20.19 -9.91 37.80
N GLY A 12 19.34 -9.01 38.30
CA GLY A 12 18.10 -8.62 37.63
C GLY A 12 18.44 -8.22 36.21
N GLY A 13 18.09 -9.09 35.26
CA GLY A 13 18.29 -8.83 33.84
C GLY A 13 17.61 -7.50 33.57
N ALA A 14 18.41 -6.49 33.22
CA ALA A 14 17.89 -5.21 32.82
C ALA A 14 16.92 -5.49 31.67
N ARG A 15 15.62 -5.43 31.94
CA ARG A 15 14.61 -5.48 30.89
C ARG A 15 14.98 -4.34 29.96
N THR A 16 15.48 -4.65 28.77
CA THR A 16 15.65 -3.64 27.74
C THR A 16 14.31 -2.95 27.61
N PRO A 17 14.22 -1.63 27.85
CA PRO A 17 12.95 -0.95 27.82
C PRO A 17 12.39 -1.15 26.41
N THR A 18 11.27 -1.88 26.32
CA THR A 18 10.54 -2.02 25.07
C THR A 18 10.23 -0.61 24.57
N PRO A 19 10.66 -0.24 23.36
CA PRO A 19 10.36 1.07 22.80
C PRO A 19 8.86 1.34 22.89
N ALA A 20 8.47 2.54 23.32
CA ALA A 20 7.07 2.91 23.43
C ALA A 20 6.39 2.73 22.05
N PRO A 21 5.15 2.21 22.01
CA PRO A 21 4.44 2.04 20.74
C PRO A 21 4.28 3.38 20.02
N LEU A 22 4.71 3.45 18.76
CA LEU A 22 4.59 4.67 17.93
C LEU A 22 3.12 5.09 17.70
N THR A 23 2.18 4.15 17.86
CA THR A 23 0.74 4.33 17.63
C THR A 23 0.07 5.38 18.53
N GLY A 24 0.71 5.77 19.64
CA GLY A 24 0.19 6.75 20.60
C GLY A 24 0.72 8.18 20.45
N ASP A 25 1.66 8.44 19.55
CA ASP A 25 2.31 9.74 19.45
C ASP A 25 1.38 10.78 18.77
N PRO A 26 0.97 11.86 19.47
CA PRO A 26 0.07 12.87 18.91
C PRO A 26 0.68 13.65 17.74
N ILE A 27 2.00 13.84 17.72
CA ILE A 27 2.72 14.51 16.62
C ILE A 27 2.70 13.62 15.39
N LEU A 28 3.02 12.33 15.54
CA LEU A 28 2.97 11.37 14.43
C LEU A 28 1.56 11.27 13.86
N ARG A 29 0.55 11.17 14.72
CA ARG A 29 -0.85 11.00 14.31
C ARG A 29 -1.37 12.21 13.52
N SER A 30 -1.10 13.42 14.03
CA SER A 30 -1.51 14.67 13.38
C SER A 30 -0.80 14.90 12.05
N THR A 31 0.52 14.68 12.01
CA THR A 31 1.35 14.81 10.79
C THR A 31 0.96 13.77 9.74
N SER A 32 0.81 12.51 10.15
CA SER A 32 0.40 11.41 9.28
C SER A 32 -0.92 11.71 8.57
N ARG A 33 -1.91 12.29 9.26
CA ARG A 33 -3.20 12.64 8.66
C ARG A 33 -3.06 13.64 7.51
N ALA A 34 -2.23 14.67 7.68
CA ALA A 34 -2.00 15.68 6.63
C ALA A 34 -1.20 15.10 5.45
N VAL A 35 -0.12 14.36 5.74
CA VAL A 35 0.72 13.73 4.71
C VAL A 35 -0.08 12.68 3.93
N PHE A 36 -0.90 11.87 4.60
CA PHE A 36 -1.76 10.89 3.97
C PHE A 36 -2.66 11.51 2.90
N ALA A 37 -3.36 12.59 3.24
CA ALA A 37 -4.23 13.29 2.31
C ALA A 37 -3.45 13.88 1.12
N LEU A 38 -2.30 14.49 1.39
CA LEU A 38 -1.45 15.09 0.35
C LEU A 38 -0.90 14.04 -0.62
N VAL A 39 -0.39 12.91 -0.09
CA VAL A 39 0.18 11.83 -0.90
C VAL A 39 -0.91 11.14 -1.72
N LEU A 40 -2.11 10.93 -1.16
CA LEU A 40 -3.23 10.39 -1.93
C LEU A 40 -3.62 11.33 -3.07
N LEU A 41 -3.75 12.63 -2.80
CA LEU A 41 -4.03 13.61 -3.85
C LEU A 41 -2.97 13.54 -4.96
N PHE A 42 -1.69 13.49 -4.58
CA PHE A 42 -0.59 13.38 -5.54
C PHE A 42 -0.62 12.05 -6.32
N ALA A 43 -0.93 10.94 -5.67
CA ALA A 43 -1.09 9.64 -6.31
C ALA A 43 -2.20 9.66 -7.37
N PHE A 44 -3.35 10.28 -7.07
CA PHE A 44 -4.43 10.46 -8.03
C PHE A 44 -4.01 11.35 -9.21
N LEU A 45 -3.23 12.41 -8.95
CA LEU A 45 -2.68 13.25 -10.02
C LEU A 45 -1.71 12.48 -10.92
N LEU A 46 -0.86 11.62 -10.35
CA LEU A 46 0.04 10.76 -11.13
C LEU A 46 -0.72 9.73 -11.98
N LEU A 47 -1.79 9.14 -11.42
CA LEU A 47 -2.65 8.22 -12.17
C LEU A 47 -3.31 8.94 -13.35
N TRP A 48 -3.89 10.11 -13.10
CA TRP A 48 -4.55 10.91 -14.13
C TRP A 48 -3.58 11.37 -15.22
N ARG A 49 -2.38 11.85 -14.84
CA ARG A 49 -1.39 12.35 -15.81
C ARG A 49 -0.70 11.26 -16.62
N GLY A 50 -0.84 9.99 -16.27
CA GLY A 50 -0.11 8.87 -16.86
C GLY A 50 -0.27 8.73 -18.38
N HIS A 51 -1.36 9.27 -18.95
CA HIS A 51 -1.59 9.21 -20.39
C HIS A 51 -0.82 10.28 -21.20
N ASN A 52 -0.45 11.43 -20.59
CA ASN A 52 0.14 12.58 -21.30
C ASN A 52 1.52 13.01 -20.77
N ALA A 53 1.93 12.54 -19.58
CA ALA A 53 3.17 12.95 -18.91
C ALA A 53 3.73 11.80 -18.06
N PRO A 54 4.95 11.93 -17.50
CA PRO A 54 5.49 10.93 -16.57
C PRO A 54 4.53 10.70 -15.40
N GLY A 55 4.14 9.45 -15.17
CA GLY A 55 3.09 9.07 -14.23
C GLY A 55 2.59 7.65 -14.47
N GLY A 56 1.32 7.40 -14.16
CA GLY A 56 0.61 6.15 -14.46
C GLY A 56 0.25 5.31 -13.24
N GLY A 57 -0.40 4.19 -13.52
CA GLY A 57 -0.98 3.29 -12.51
C GLY A 57 0.01 2.75 -11.49
N PHE A 58 1.22 2.40 -11.93
CA PHE A 58 2.23 1.77 -11.08
C PHE A 58 2.73 2.70 -9.97
N ILE A 59 3.24 3.88 -10.34
CA ILE A 59 3.78 4.84 -9.37
C ILE A 59 2.68 5.41 -8.46
N ALA A 60 1.49 5.66 -9.01
CA ALA A 60 0.33 6.05 -8.22
C ALA A 60 -0.02 4.98 -7.17
N GLY A 61 0.05 3.69 -7.54
CA GLY A 61 -0.20 2.58 -6.63
C GLY A 61 0.84 2.49 -5.50
N LEU A 62 2.13 2.69 -5.82
CA LEU A 62 3.19 2.73 -4.82
C LEU A 62 3.02 3.90 -3.84
N MET A 63 2.71 5.10 -4.33
CA MET A 63 2.47 6.26 -3.49
C MET A 63 1.27 6.05 -2.55
N THR A 64 0.19 5.47 -3.07
CA THR A 64 -1.00 5.12 -2.28
C THR A 64 -0.65 4.07 -1.21
N THR A 65 0.16 3.07 -1.55
CA THR A 65 0.65 2.07 -0.60
C THR A 65 1.45 2.74 0.53
N CYS A 66 2.41 3.60 0.20
CA CYS A 66 3.19 4.34 1.21
C CYS A 66 2.29 5.16 2.14
N ALA A 67 1.29 5.85 1.60
CA ALA A 67 0.33 6.60 2.39
C ALA A 67 -0.46 5.69 3.36
N LEU A 68 -0.97 4.56 2.87
CA LEU A 68 -1.74 3.61 3.67
C LEU A 68 -0.90 2.90 4.74
N VAL A 69 0.37 2.64 4.46
CA VAL A 69 1.33 2.11 5.44
C VAL A 69 1.62 3.14 6.53
N LEU A 70 1.91 4.40 6.14
CA LEU A 70 2.11 5.49 7.09
C LEU A 70 0.90 5.70 7.99
N HIS A 71 -0.31 5.62 7.42
CA HIS A 71 -1.55 5.69 8.19
C HIS A 71 -1.66 4.53 9.19
N ARG A 72 -1.41 3.28 8.76
CA ARG A 72 -1.49 2.09 9.63
C ARG A 72 -0.50 2.16 10.79
N ILE A 73 0.73 2.61 10.55
CA ILE A 73 1.75 2.76 11.61
C ILE A 73 1.31 3.83 12.63
N ALA A 74 0.82 4.97 12.16
CA ALA A 74 0.44 6.10 13.01
C ALA A 74 -0.88 5.89 13.79
N HIS A 75 -1.82 5.13 13.23
CA HIS A 75 -3.17 4.95 13.81
C HIS A 75 -3.42 3.53 14.34
N GLY A 76 -2.49 2.59 14.12
CA GLY A 76 -2.61 1.18 14.51
C GLY A 76 -3.61 0.38 13.66
N THR A 77 -4.35 1.04 12.78
CA THR A 77 -5.39 0.44 11.94
C THR A 77 -5.23 0.89 10.49
N SER A 78 -5.50 -0.02 9.56
CA SER A 78 -5.52 0.34 8.14
C SER A 78 -6.71 1.27 7.85
N ALA A 79 -6.51 2.25 6.97
CA ALA A 79 -7.61 3.02 6.41
C ALA A 79 -8.44 2.21 5.39
N LEU A 80 -7.90 1.10 4.87
CA LEU A 80 -8.60 0.20 3.97
C LEU A 80 -9.44 -0.79 4.80
N ARG A 81 -10.74 -0.87 4.50
CA ARG A 81 -11.70 -1.76 5.21
C ARG A 81 -11.74 -3.19 4.67
N THR A 82 -11.06 -3.45 3.56
CA THR A 82 -11.09 -4.73 2.86
C THR A 82 -9.68 -5.32 2.86
N ASP A 83 -9.58 -6.65 2.79
CA ASP A 83 -8.32 -7.35 2.56
C ASP A 83 -7.66 -6.83 1.26
N PRO A 84 -6.45 -6.25 1.33
CA PRO A 84 -5.75 -5.74 0.16
C PRO A 84 -5.53 -6.78 -0.93
N ALA A 85 -5.34 -8.06 -0.57
CA ALA A 85 -5.12 -9.13 -1.54
C ALA A 85 -6.30 -9.28 -2.52
N ARG A 86 -7.52 -8.90 -2.10
CA ARG A 86 -8.72 -8.94 -2.97
C ARG A 86 -8.66 -7.92 -4.10
N LEU A 87 -7.86 -6.86 -4.01
CA LEU A 87 -7.71 -5.88 -5.08
C LEU A 87 -6.98 -6.44 -6.29
N VAL A 88 -6.10 -7.44 -6.09
CA VAL A 88 -5.28 -8.04 -7.15
C VAL A 88 -6.13 -8.68 -8.26
N PRO A 89 -7.05 -9.64 -7.99
CA PRO A 89 -7.86 -10.24 -9.04
C PRO A 89 -8.75 -9.21 -9.75
N TRP A 90 -9.27 -8.20 -9.04
CA TRP A 90 -10.05 -7.12 -9.66
C TRP A 90 -9.21 -6.25 -10.59
N GLY A 91 -8.00 -5.89 -10.18
CA GLY A 91 -7.08 -5.13 -11.02
C GLY A 91 -6.66 -5.90 -12.26
N LEU A 92 -6.33 -7.19 -12.12
CA LEU A 92 -6.01 -8.07 -13.25
C LEU A 92 -7.18 -8.22 -14.21
N ALA A 93 -8.39 -8.45 -13.70
CA ALA A 93 -9.59 -8.56 -14.52
C ALA A 93 -9.87 -7.26 -15.30
N LEU A 94 -9.67 -6.10 -14.66
CA LEU A 94 -9.85 -4.79 -15.29
C LEU A 94 -8.80 -4.54 -16.38
N SER A 95 -7.51 -4.75 -16.09
CA SER A 95 -6.44 -4.58 -17.09
C SER A 95 -6.59 -5.54 -18.27
N PHE A 96 -6.89 -6.81 -17.99
CA PHE A 96 -7.12 -7.82 -19.03
C PHE A 96 -8.36 -7.48 -19.88
N GLY A 97 -9.47 -7.13 -19.23
CA GLY A 97 -10.70 -6.73 -19.91
C GLY A 97 -10.49 -5.52 -20.82
N THR A 98 -9.72 -4.53 -20.37
CA THR A 98 -9.39 -3.34 -21.16
C THR A 98 -8.61 -3.70 -22.43
N GLY A 99 -7.67 -4.65 -22.34
CA GLY A 99 -6.93 -5.15 -23.52
C GLY A 99 -7.76 -6.07 -24.42
N LEU A 100 -8.71 -6.81 -23.84
CA LEU A 100 -9.55 -7.78 -24.53
C LEU A 100 -10.64 -7.12 -25.39
N VAL A 101 -11.20 -5.99 -24.94
CA VAL A 101 -12.28 -5.30 -25.68
C VAL A 101 -11.88 -4.95 -27.12
N PRO A 102 -10.73 -4.30 -27.40
CA PRO A 102 -10.28 -4.06 -28.77
C PRO A 102 -10.09 -5.34 -29.59
N TYR A 103 -9.59 -6.41 -28.94
CA TYR A 103 -9.37 -7.70 -29.59
C TYR A 103 -10.67 -8.35 -30.09
N LEU A 104 -11.73 -8.32 -29.26
CA LEU A 104 -13.05 -8.81 -29.64
C LEU A 104 -13.68 -7.98 -30.77
N LEU A 105 -13.25 -6.73 -30.95
CA LEU A 105 -13.67 -5.85 -32.05
C LEU A 105 -12.80 -5.99 -33.31
N GLY A 106 -11.96 -7.04 -33.40
CA GLY A 106 -11.11 -7.31 -34.56
C GLY A 106 -9.88 -6.42 -34.67
N ARG A 107 -9.50 -5.72 -33.59
CA ARG A 107 -8.28 -4.90 -33.52
C ARG A 107 -7.18 -5.65 -32.75
N PRO A 108 -5.91 -5.23 -32.82
CA PRO A 108 -4.86 -5.81 -31.98
C PRO A 108 -5.17 -5.70 -30.47
N PHE A 109 -4.79 -6.73 -29.69
CA PHE A 109 -4.88 -6.72 -28.23
C PHE A 109 -4.12 -5.53 -27.63
N LEU A 110 -4.64 -4.95 -26.55
CA LEU A 110 -4.11 -3.72 -25.89
C LEU A 110 -4.05 -2.48 -26.79
N LYS A 111 -4.72 -2.48 -27.95
CA LYS A 111 -4.86 -1.26 -28.74
C LYS A 111 -5.64 -0.23 -27.92
N SER A 112 -4.99 0.87 -27.55
CA SER A 112 -5.65 1.98 -26.90
C SER A 112 -6.36 2.85 -27.94
N ASP A 113 -7.64 3.13 -27.71
CA ASP A 113 -8.35 4.22 -28.37
C ASP A 113 -8.25 5.48 -27.51
N TYR A 114 -8.22 6.63 -28.19
CA TYR A 114 -8.28 7.95 -27.59
C TYR A 114 -9.39 8.72 -28.30
N GLY A 115 -10.17 9.49 -27.55
CA GLY A 115 -11.28 10.26 -28.09
C GLY A 115 -11.49 11.56 -27.33
N TYR A 116 -12.02 12.55 -28.04
CA TYR A 116 -12.36 13.86 -27.50
C TYR A 116 -13.87 13.91 -27.25
N ILE A 117 -14.27 14.07 -25.99
CA ILE A 117 -15.66 14.40 -25.63
C ILE A 117 -15.71 15.88 -25.32
N THR A 118 -16.28 16.68 -26.21
CA THR A 118 -16.57 18.09 -25.96
C THR A 118 -17.80 18.19 -25.06
N THR A 119 -17.61 18.67 -23.83
CA THR A 119 -18.72 18.97 -22.91
C THR A 119 -18.77 20.46 -22.67
N ALA A 120 -19.97 21.05 -22.70
CA ALA A 120 -20.18 22.50 -22.53
C ALA A 120 -19.65 23.07 -21.20
N LEU A 121 -19.36 22.22 -20.21
CA LEU A 121 -18.89 22.61 -18.87
C LEU A 121 -17.36 22.50 -18.69
N THR A 122 -16.68 21.60 -19.42
CA THR A 122 -15.26 21.26 -19.22
C THR A 122 -14.39 21.43 -20.48
N GLY A 123 -14.97 21.75 -21.64
CA GLY A 123 -14.24 21.81 -22.90
C GLY A 123 -14.00 20.42 -23.51
N GLU A 124 -12.90 20.26 -24.26
CA GLU A 124 -12.46 18.98 -24.83
C GLU A 124 -11.89 18.07 -23.74
N PHE A 125 -12.59 16.98 -23.40
CA PHE A 125 -12.07 15.95 -22.53
C PHE A 125 -11.48 14.82 -23.37
N GLU A 126 -10.17 14.60 -23.26
CA GLU A 126 -9.49 13.42 -23.80
C GLU A 126 -9.71 12.21 -22.89
N TRP A 127 -10.56 11.26 -23.31
CA TRP A 127 -10.66 9.95 -22.66
C TRP A 127 -9.74 8.98 -23.40
N ALA A 128 -8.82 8.34 -22.68
CA ALA A 128 -7.99 7.27 -23.20
C ALA A 128 -8.33 5.95 -22.49
N THR A 129 -8.55 4.88 -23.25
CA THR A 129 -8.72 3.53 -22.66
C THR A 129 -7.48 3.09 -21.89
N ALA A 130 -6.31 3.69 -22.17
CA ALA A 130 -5.09 3.53 -21.39
C ALA A 130 -5.27 3.84 -19.90
N LEU A 131 -6.14 4.79 -19.52
CA LEU A 131 -6.41 5.12 -18.13
C LEU A 131 -7.10 3.96 -17.39
N LEU A 132 -8.00 3.22 -18.06
CA LEU A 132 -8.64 2.03 -17.48
C LEU A 132 -7.63 0.90 -17.27
N PHE A 133 -6.72 0.71 -18.20
CA PHE A 133 -5.64 -0.26 -18.06
C PHE A 133 -4.76 0.08 -16.85
N ASP A 134 -4.35 1.34 -16.74
CA ASP A 134 -3.56 1.86 -15.63
C ASP A 134 -4.29 1.78 -14.29
N LEU A 135 -5.61 1.99 -14.28
CA LEU A 135 -6.42 1.78 -13.08
C LEU A 135 -6.37 0.32 -12.61
N GLY A 136 -6.39 -0.65 -13.53
CA GLY A 136 -6.21 -2.06 -13.19
C GLY A 136 -4.82 -2.33 -12.61
N VAL A 137 -3.76 -1.77 -13.22
CA VAL A 137 -2.38 -1.87 -12.69
C VAL A 137 -2.28 -1.24 -11.30
N PHE A 138 -2.89 -0.07 -11.08
CA PHE A 138 -2.96 0.60 -9.79
C PHE A 138 -3.54 -0.31 -8.71
N LEU A 139 -4.67 -0.96 -8.98
CA LEU A 139 -5.31 -1.88 -8.03
C LEU A 139 -4.43 -3.08 -7.70
N VAL A 140 -3.74 -3.65 -8.70
CA VAL A 140 -2.80 -4.77 -8.50
C VAL A 140 -1.65 -4.33 -7.60
N VAL A 141 -1.04 -3.19 -7.87
CA VAL A 141 0.11 -2.68 -7.10
C VAL A 141 -0.29 -2.39 -5.66
N VAL A 142 -1.38 -1.65 -5.44
CA VAL A 142 -1.88 -1.36 -4.08
C VAL A 142 -2.19 -2.65 -3.33
N GLY A 143 -2.91 -3.57 -3.97
CA GLY A 143 -3.31 -4.83 -3.36
C GLY A 143 -2.13 -5.70 -2.97
N ALA A 144 -1.23 -5.97 -3.90
CA ALA A 144 -0.08 -6.84 -3.69
C ALA A 144 0.90 -6.23 -2.68
N SER A 145 1.24 -4.94 -2.83
CA SER A 145 2.20 -4.30 -1.93
C SER A 145 1.68 -4.20 -0.50
N LEU A 146 0.40 -3.85 -0.30
CA LEU A 146 -0.18 -3.85 1.05
C LEU A 146 -0.31 -5.25 1.63
N ALA A 147 -0.68 -6.26 0.84
CA ALA A 147 -0.74 -7.64 1.32
C ALA A 147 0.62 -8.10 1.86
N ILE A 148 1.71 -7.82 1.12
CA ILE A 148 3.08 -8.11 1.55
C ILE A 148 3.43 -7.33 2.83
N VAL A 149 3.26 -6.01 2.83
CA VAL A 149 3.65 -5.17 3.98
C VAL A 149 2.85 -5.52 5.23
N TYR A 150 1.56 -5.76 5.10
CA TYR A 150 0.70 -6.10 6.24
C TYR A 150 1.04 -7.49 6.79
N ALA A 151 1.31 -8.46 5.92
CA ALA A 151 1.81 -9.76 6.36
C ALA A 151 3.12 -9.64 7.16
N LEU A 152 4.04 -8.77 6.73
CA LEU A 152 5.30 -8.51 7.45
C LEU A 152 5.11 -7.77 8.77
N LEU A 153 4.19 -6.80 8.82
CA LEU A 153 3.90 -6.04 10.04
C LEU A 153 3.27 -6.91 11.14
N ASP A 154 2.54 -7.96 10.76
CA ASP A 154 1.84 -8.83 11.70
C ASP A 154 2.71 -10.00 12.22
N VAL A 155 3.95 -10.16 11.71
CA VAL A 155 4.91 -11.15 12.22
C VAL A 155 5.34 -10.79 13.65
N GLN A 156 5.02 -11.66 14.61
CA GLN A 156 5.53 -11.57 15.98
C GLN A 156 6.91 -12.25 16.06
N PRO A 157 7.94 -11.61 16.65
CA PRO A 157 9.22 -12.27 16.89
C PRO A 157 9.00 -13.49 17.79
N GLN A 158 9.38 -14.68 17.32
CA GLN A 158 9.34 -15.92 18.11
C GLN A 158 10.34 -15.83 19.26
N GLU A 159 9.93 -16.28 20.45
CA GLU A 159 10.76 -16.27 21.66
C GLU A 159 12.12 -16.93 21.43
N THR A 160 13.15 -16.32 22.01
CA THR A 160 14.52 -16.81 22.12
C THR A 160 14.51 -18.29 22.49
N VAL A 161 15.22 -19.11 21.71
CA VAL A 161 15.49 -20.52 22.01
C VAL A 161 16.03 -20.58 23.44
N GLU A 162 15.22 -21.14 24.34
CA GLU A 162 15.66 -21.51 25.68
C GLU A 162 16.84 -22.46 25.48
N GLY A 163 18.02 -22.02 25.92
CA GLY A 163 19.24 -22.79 25.74
C GLY A 163 19.10 -24.09 26.50
N ASP A 164 18.95 -25.19 25.76
CA ASP A 164 19.08 -26.53 26.31
C ASP A 164 20.47 -26.66 26.96
N GLU A 165 20.45 -27.12 28.22
CA GLU A 165 21.59 -27.32 29.11
C GLU A 165 22.68 -28.24 28.54
#